data_AF-A0A1H1P1X1-F1
#
_entry.id   AF-A0A1H1P1X1-F1
#
_cell.length_a   1.000
_cell.length_b   1.000
_cell.length_c   1.000
_cell.angle_alpha   90.00
_cell.angle_beta   90.00
_cell.angle_gamma   90.00
#
_symmetry.space_group_name_H-M   'P 1'
#
loop_
_entity.id
_entity.type
_entity.pdbx_description
1 polymer ?
#
loop_
_entity_poly.entity_id
_entity_poly.type
_entity_poly.pdbx_seq_one_letter_code
_entity_poly.pdbx_strand_id
1 'polypeptide(L)'
;MNDSPVLQALAASDPARDVVADPDALPARALLARTVAQPVPEPRPVPRRRPAAVAAAGAAAVALVFVGVAVLGPSGTVAYATWEATPSAATASALATAETQCAPAAAEGGTERVLEQRGSYVLAVYADDGRIAQCLTGSDVPTAGTSTTGALPAPAGPDDVEVYDAGAQAWGAGDGEVVSVVGAVGDAVTEVSVENEAGLVVEATVQDGWFTAWWPGTSPADSITVVTDSTVVTVPAEQTTME
;
A
#
# COMPACT_ATOMS: atom_id res chain seq x y z
N MET A 1 -23.97 -34.02 27.83
CA MET A 1 -24.44 -32.62 27.89
C MET A 1 -23.22 -31.78 28.20
N ASN A 2 -22.62 -31.17 27.17
CA ASN A 2 -21.41 -30.35 27.29
C ASN A 2 -21.83 -28.88 27.23
N ASP A 3 -22.08 -28.30 28.40
CA ASP A 3 -22.29 -26.85 28.56
C ASP A 3 -20.92 -26.17 28.67
N SER A 4 -20.24 -25.98 27.54
CA SER A 4 -19.00 -25.21 27.54
C SER A 4 -19.35 -23.71 27.57
N PRO A 5 -18.98 -22.97 28.64
CA PRO A 5 -19.25 -21.54 28.75
C PRO A 5 -18.57 -20.73 27.63
N VAL A 6 -17.48 -21.27 27.06
CA VAL A 6 -16.77 -20.68 25.92
C VAL A 6 -17.63 -20.71 24.65
N LEU A 7 -18.34 -21.81 24.38
CA LEU A 7 -19.23 -21.89 23.22
C LEU A 7 -20.45 -20.98 23.37
N GLN A 8 -20.91 -20.76 24.61
CA GLN A 8 -21.98 -19.80 24.87
C GLN A 8 -21.53 -18.35 24.70
N ALA A 9 -20.29 -18.02 25.10
CA ALA A 9 -19.71 -16.70 24.86
C ALA A 9 -19.52 -16.41 23.37
N LEU A 10 -18.99 -17.38 22.60
CA LEU A 10 -18.87 -17.27 21.15
C LEU A 10 -20.22 -17.10 20.44
N ALA A 11 -21.24 -17.87 20.85
CA ALA A 11 -22.59 -17.73 20.30
C ALA A 11 -23.31 -16.43 20.71
N ALA A 12 -22.86 -15.77 21.79
CA ALA A 12 -23.37 -14.46 22.20
C ALA A 12 -22.71 -13.32 21.42
N SER A 13 -21.51 -13.54 20.89
CA SER A 13 -20.75 -12.56 20.10
C SER A 13 -20.94 -12.70 18.60
N ASP A 14 -21.77 -13.62 18.12
CA ASP A 14 -22.06 -13.77 16.69
C ASP A 14 -23.05 -12.67 16.23
N PRO A 15 -22.60 -11.67 15.46
CA PRO A 15 -23.45 -10.59 14.97
C PRO A 15 -24.53 -11.09 13.97
N ALA A 16 -24.41 -12.31 13.45
CA ALA A 16 -25.39 -12.92 12.57
C ALA A 16 -26.56 -13.59 13.33
N ARG A 17 -26.51 -13.67 14.66
CA ARG A 17 -27.50 -14.35 15.50
C ARG A 17 -28.94 -13.86 15.29
N ASP A 18 -29.11 -12.56 15.08
CA ASP A 18 -30.41 -11.92 14.95
C ASP A 18 -30.79 -11.61 13.49
N VAL A 19 -29.98 -12.07 12.52
CA VAL A 19 -30.29 -11.93 11.10
C VAL A 19 -31.38 -12.94 10.74
N VAL A 20 -32.63 -12.50 10.79
CA VAL A 20 -33.76 -13.23 10.23
C VAL A 20 -33.50 -13.39 8.73
N ALA A 21 -33.36 -14.63 8.27
CA ALA A 21 -33.20 -14.92 6.85
C ALA A 21 -34.40 -14.35 6.09
N ASP A 22 -34.15 -13.34 5.26
CA ASP A 22 -35.14 -12.73 4.40
C ASP A 22 -35.71 -13.80 3.45
N PRO A 23 -37.01 -14.14 3.54
CA PRO A 23 -37.63 -15.13 2.67
C PRO A 23 -37.62 -14.69 1.19
N ASP A 24 -37.41 -13.40 0.91
CA ASP A 24 -37.32 -12.83 -0.42
C ASP A 24 -35.88 -12.78 -0.97
N ALA A 25 -34.87 -13.28 -0.23
CA ALA A 25 -33.47 -13.39 -0.67
C ALA A 25 -33.20 -14.48 -1.74
N LEU A 26 -34.24 -14.95 -2.43
CA LEU A 26 -34.14 -15.87 -3.56
C LEU A 26 -33.21 -15.36 -4.69
N PRO A 27 -33.16 -14.05 -5.02
CA PRO A 27 -32.23 -13.54 -6.03
C PRO A 27 -30.76 -13.72 -5.64
N ALA A 28 -30.42 -13.51 -4.36
CA ALA A 28 -29.04 -13.62 -3.86
C ALA A 28 -28.55 -15.07 -3.85
N ARG A 29 -29.42 -16.02 -3.47
CA ARG A 29 -29.11 -17.46 -3.52
C ARG A 29 -28.98 -17.98 -4.95
N ALA A 30 -29.80 -17.49 -5.88
CA ALA A 30 -29.70 -17.83 -7.29
C ALA A 30 -28.41 -17.28 -7.93
N LEU A 31 -27.97 -16.08 -7.52
CA LEU A 31 -26.71 -15.49 -7.95
C LEU A 31 -25.50 -16.31 -7.47
N LEU A 32 -25.47 -16.68 -6.19
CA LEU A 32 -24.42 -17.54 -5.62
C LEU A 32 -24.38 -18.92 -6.30
N ALA A 33 -25.53 -19.56 -6.51
CA ALA A 33 -25.59 -20.84 -7.22
C ALA A 33 -25.08 -20.72 -8.67
N ARG A 34 -25.36 -19.59 -9.35
CA ARG A 34 -24.84 -19.32 -10.70
C ARG A 34 -23.33 -19.14 -10.71
N THR A 35 -22.76 -18.45 -9.72
CA THR A 35 -21.31 -18.23 -9.61
C THR A 35 -20.57 -19.55 -9.33
N VAL A 36 -21.09 -20.38 -8.43
CA VAL A 36 -20.48 -21.68 -8.10
C VAL A 36 -20.61 -22.69 -9.26
N ALA A 37 -21.67 -22.58 -10.07
CA ALA A 37 -21.88 -23.46 -11.22
C ALA A 37 -21.14 -23.02 -12.49
N GLN A 38 -20.36 -21.93 -12.48
CA GLN A 38 -19.58 -21.54 -13.65
C GLN A 38 -18.39 -22.50 -13.83
N PRO A 39 -18.30 -23.24 -14.95
CA PRO A 39 -17.14 -24.05 -15.24
C PRO A 39 -15.92 -23.13 -15.41
N VAL A 40 -14.85 -23.43 -14.66
CA VAL A 40 -13.56 -22.75 -14.79
C VAL A 40 -13.09 -22.89 -16.25
N PRO A 41 -12.87 -21.79 -16.99
CA PRO A 41 -12.41 -21.87 -18.36
C PRO A 41 -11.06 -22.59 -18.41
N GLU A 42 -10.99 -23.72 -19.09
CA GLU A 42 -9.72 -24.40 -19.31
C GLU A 42 -8.76 -23.47 -20.09
N PRO A 43 -7.49 -23.37 -19.69
CA PRO A 43 -6.53 -22.52 -20.35
C PRO A 43 -6.34 -22.99 -21.80
N ARG A 44 -6.77 -22.16 -22.76
CA ARG A 44 -6.52 -22.41 -24.18
C ARG A 44 -5.04 -22.19 -24.47
N PRO A 45 -4.33 -23.14 -25.10
CA PRO A 45 -2.94 -22.93 -25.49
C PRO A 45 -2.86 -21.85 -26.57
N VAL A 46 -2.19 -20.74 -26.25
CA VAL A 46 -1.97 -19.62 -27.18
C VAL A 46 -0.82 -19.97 -28.13
N PRO A 47 -0.97 -19.83 -29.46
CA PRO A 47 0.10 -20.13 -30.40
C PRO A 47 1.23 -19.10 -30.27
N ARG A 48 2.41 -19.56 -29.81
CA ARG A 48 3.65 -18.78 -29.76
C ARG A 48 4.14 -18.46 -31.18
N ARG A 49 3.91 -17.23 -31.66
CA ARG A 49 4.60 -16.71 -32.84
C ARG A 49 6.02 -16.30 -32.43
N ARG A 50 7.02 -16.86 -33.09
CA ARG A 50 8.44 -16.48 -32.91
C ARG A 50 8.68 -15.14 -33.61
N PRO A 51 9.11 -14.07 -32.93
CA PRO A 51 9.62 -12.89 -33.61
C PRO A 51 11.08 -13.08 -34.01
N ALA A 52 11.40 -12.73 -35.26
CA ALA A 52 12.76 -12.62 -35.76
C ALA A 52 13.48 -11.46 -35.06
N ALA A 53 14.71 -11.71 -34.62
CA ALA A 53 15.56 -10.74 -33.95
C ALA A 53 15.94 -9.58 -34.89
N VAL A 54 15.59 -8.36 -34.50
CA VAL A 54 16.24 -7.15 -34.98
C VAL A 54 16.98 -6.58 -33.78
N ALA A 55 18.31 -6.59 -33.87
CA ALA A 55 19.20 -6.01 -32.88
C ALA A 55 19.12 -4.48 -32.97
N ALA A 56 18.70 -3.85 -31.88
CA ALA A 56 18.91 -2.43 -31.63
C ALA A 56 19.31 -2.28 -30.16
N ALA A 57 20.44 -1.62 -29.93
CA ALA A 57 20.95 -1.27 -28.61
C ALA A 57 20.02 -0.26 -27.93
N GLY A 58 19.65 -0.53 -26.68
CA GLY A 58 18.82 0.35 -25.84
C GLY A 58 18.56 -0.33 -24.49
N ALA A 59 18.64 0.46 -23.41
CA ALA A 59 18.60 0.03 -22.02
C ALA A 59 17.52 -1.02 -21.71
N ALA A 60 17.91 -2.07 -20.99
CA ALA A 60 17.03 -3.17 -20.62
C ALA A 60 16.11 -2.75 -19.48
N ALA A 61 14.89 -2.33 -19.80
CA ALA A 61 13.78 -2.35 -18.85
C ALA A 61 13.25 -3.79 -18.81
N VAL A 62 13.66 -4.57 -17.81
CA VAL A 62 13.06 -5.88 -17.53
C VAL A 62 11.76 -5.63 -16.78
N ALA A 63 10.67 -5.43 -17.53
CA ALA A 63 9.34 -5.39 -16.95
C ALA A 63 8.93 -6.83 -16.56
N LEU A 64 9.17 -7.21 -15.30
CA LEU A 64 8.50 -8.36 -14.72
C LEU A 64 7.04 -7.96 -14.52
N VAL A 65 6.16 -8.61 -15.28
CA VAL A 65 4.71 -8.48 -15.11
C VAL A 65 4.36 -9.19 -13.81
N PHE A 66 4.30 -8.44 -12.71
CA PHE A 66 3.62 -8.90 -11.51
C PHE A 66 2.15 -9.12 -11.90
N VAL A 67 1.71 -10.38 -11.81
CA VAL A 67 0.29 -10.71 -11.92
C VAL A 67 -0.34 -10.18 -10.65
N GLY A 68 -0.82 -8.94 -10.71
CA GLY A 68 -1.63 -8.34 -9.67
C GLY A 68 -2.83 -9.24 -9.42
N VAL A 69 -2.77 -10.04 -8.35
CA VAL A 69 -3.97 -10.63 -7.80
C VAL A 69 -4.79 -9.44 -7.34
N ALA A 70 -5.94 -9.21 -7.96
CA ALA A 70 -6.93 -8.26 -7.48
C ALA A 70 -7.44 -8.75 -6.13
N VAL A 71 -6.68 -8.50 -5.08
CA VAL A 71 -7.13 -8.65 -3.70
C VAL A 71 -8.16 -7.55 -3.52
N LEU A 72 -9.40 -7.96 -3.27
CA LEU A 72 -10.46 -7.07 -2.83
C LEU A 72 -9.87 -6.19 -1.72
N GLY A 73 -9.81 -4.87 -1.98
CA GLY A 73 -9.21 -3.92 -1.05
C GLY A 73 -9.77 -4.10 0.36
N PRO A 74 -9.01 -3.67 1.40
CA PRO A 74 -9.50 -3.70 2.76
C PRO A 74 -10.88 -3.04 2.78
N SER A 75 -11.80 -3.57 3.58
CA SER A 75 -13.18 -3.09 3.75
C SER A 75 -13.19 -1.67 4.36
N GLY A 76 -12.68 -0.72 3.60
CA GLY A 76 -12.58 0.69 3.93
C GLY A 76 -13.94 1.32 3.79
N THR A 77 -14.19 2.24 4.70
CA THR A 77 -15.12 3.36 4.50
C THR A 77 -15.02 3.88 3.06
N VAL A 78 -16.13 4.42 2.53
CA VAL A 78 -16.22 5.01 1.17
C VAL A 78 -15.10 6.01 0.83
N ALA A 79 -14.39 6.52 1.85
CA ALA A 79 -13.38 7.55 1.77
C ALA A 79 -12.09 7.17 1.05
N TYR A 80 -11.80 5.88 0.79
CA TYR A 80 -10.61 5.42 0.03
C TYR A 80 -10.97 4.55 -1.19
N ALA A 81 -12.16 4.73 -1.76
CA ALA A 81 -12.72 3.82 -2.78
C ALA A 81 -11.89 3.72 -4.07
N THR A 82 -11.05 4.72 -4.38
CA THR A 82 -10.19 4.73 -5.57
C THR A 82 -8.75 4.32 -5.27
N TRP A 83 -8.40 4.02 -4.01
CA TRP A 83 -7.04 3.64 -3.64
C TRP A 83 -6.61 2.33 -4.32
N GLU A 84 -5.34 2.27 -4.72
CA GLU A 84 -4.73 1.11 -5.38
C GLU A 84 -3.36 0.79 -4.75
N ALA A 85 -3.02 -0.51 -4.69
CA ALA A 85 -1.78 -1.00 -4.10
C ALA A 85 -0.52 -0.71 -4.95
N THR A 86 -0.71 -0.38 -6.23
CA THR A 86 0.35 0.03 -7.15
C THR A 86 0.29 1.55 -7.34
N PRO A 87 1.40 2.28 -7.13
CA PRO A 87 1.44 3.72 -7.33
C PRO A 87 1.42 4.08 -8.82
N SER A 88 1.00 5.30 -9.11
CA SER A 88 1.05 5.90 -10.45
C SER A 88 1.81 7.22 -10.40
N ALA A 89 2.36 7.63 -11.56
CA ALA A 89 2.99 8.94 -11.66
C ALA A 89 1.95 10.04 -11.41
N ALA A 90 2.29 10.99 -10.53
CA ALA A 90 1.39 12.10 -10.20
C ALA A 90 1.07 12.96 -11.45
N THR A 91 -0.21 13.25 -11.65
CA THR A 91 -0.63 14.19 -12.72
C THR A 91 -0.21 15.62 -12.40
N ALA A 92 -0.02 16.47 -13.42
CA ALA A 92 0.33 17.89 -13.20
C ALA A 92 -0.69 18.65 -12.34
N SER A 93 -1.98 18.29 -12.41
CA SER A 93 -3.02 18.85 -11.55
C SER A 93 -2.94 18.35 -10.10
N ALA A 94 -2.58 17.08 -9.92
CA ALA A 94 -2.34 16.49 -8.60
C ALA A 94 -1.14 17.14 -7.91
N LEU A 95 -0.04 17.33 -8.64
CA LEU A 95 1.14 18.10 -8.24
C LEU A 95 0.77 19.51 -7.76
N ALA A 96 0.09 20.31 -8.59
CA ALA A 96 -0.29 21.68 -8.22
C ALA A 96 -1.23 21.75 -7.00
N THR A 97 -2.09 20.75 -6.84
CA THR A 97 -2.96 20.63 -5.66
C THR A 97 -2.14 20.31 -4.42
N ALA A 98 -1.24 19.34 -4.49
CA ALA A 98 -0.35 18.96 -3.40
C ALA A 98 0.57 20.13 -2.98
N GLU A 99 1.17 20.87 -3.92
CA GLU A 99 1.97 22.06 -3.61
C GLU A 99 1.21 23.08 -2.74
N THR A 100 -0.08 23.27 -3.02
CA THR A 100 -0.92 24.21 -2.28
C THR A 100 -1.37 23.64 -0.93
N GLN A 101 -1.82 22.38 -0.92
CA GLN A 101 -2.43 21.76 0.24
C GLN A 101 -1.41 21.23 1.26
N CYS A 102 -0.23 20.84 0.80
CA CYS A 102 0.85 20.28 1.61
C CYS A 102 1.90 21.33 2.02
N ALA A 103 1.70 22.61 1.70
CA ALA A 103 2.58 23.69 2.14
C ALA A 103 2.85 23.68 3.67
N PRO A 104 1.89 23.36 4.56
CA PRO A 104 2.17 23.21 5.98
C PRO A 104 3.13 22.04 6.28
N ALA A 105 2.93 20.87 5.66
CA ALA A 105 3.82 19.72 5.84
C ALA A 105 5.23 20.03 5.31
N ALA A 106 5.34 20.70 4.17
CA ALA A 106 6.62 21.17 3.63
C ALA A 106 7.33 22.15 4.57
N ALA A 107 6.59 23.02 5.26
CA ALA A 107 7.18 23.95 6.25
C ALA A 107 7.74 23.22 7.48
N GLU A 108 7.15 22.09 7.86
CA GLU A 108 7.55 21.29 9.04
C GLU A 108 8.63 20.25 8.72
N GLY A 109 8.57 19.63 7.53
CA GLY A 109 9.46 18.54 7.10
C GLY A 109 10.50 18.98 6.07
N GLY A 110 10.50 20.22 5.60
CA GLY A 110 11.53 20.73 4.68
C GLY A 110 11.44 20.22 3.24
N THR A 111 12.41 19.41 2.80
CA THR A 111 12.58 19.08 1.37
C THR A 111 11.67 17.94 0.94
N GLU A 112 10.95 18.09 -0.17
CA GLU A 112 10.19 17.01 -0.78
C GLU A 112 11.13 15.85 -1.17
N ARG A 113 10.78 14.65 -0.73
CA ARG A 113 11.52 13.41 -1.00
C ARG A 113 10.78 12.48 -1.93
N VAL A 114 9.47 12.37 -1.71
CA VAL A 114 8.59 11.52 -2.50
C VAL A 114 7.28 12.25 -2.74
N LEU A 115 6.80 12.15 -3.98
CA LEU A 115 5.44 12.55 -4.33
C LEU A 115 4.81 11.46 -5.18
N GLU A 116 3.73 10.86 -4.69
CA GLU A 116 3.14 9.69 -5.31
C GLU A 116 1.61 9.78 -5.39
N GLN A 117 1.02 9.07 -6.36
CA GLN A 117 -0.42 9.09 -6.59
C GLN A 117 -1.00 7.67 -6.64
N ARG A 118 -2.06 7.43 -5.86
CA ARG A 118 -2.88 6.19 -5.88
C ARG A 118 -4.34 6.55 -6.05
N GLY A 119 -4.91 6.21 -7.20
CA GLY A 119 -6.26 6.64 -7.53
C GLY A 119 -6.39 8.17 -7.54
N SER A 120 -7.29 8.69 -6.70
CA SER A 120 -7.49 10.13 -6.52
C SER A 120 -6.68 10.75 -5.38
N TYR A 121 -5.82 9.97 -4.71
CA TYR A 121 -5.04 10.43 -3.57
C TYR A 121 -3.61 10.72 -3.95
N VAL A 122 -3.03 11.75 -3.36
CA VAL A 122 -1.61 12.09 -3.50
C VAL A 122 -0.98 12.12 -2.12
N LEU A 123 0.06 11.33 -1.93
CA LEU A 123 0.90 11.38 -0.74
C LEU A 123 2.19 12.13 -1.08
N ALA A 124 2.48 13.18 -0.31
CA ALA A 124 3.75 13.89 -0.33
C ALA A 124 4.52 13.61 0.96
N VAL A 125 5.80 13.29 0.83
CA VAL A 125 6.74 13.07 1.94
C VAL A 125 7.81 14.16 1.89
N TYR A 126 7.96 14.87 3.00
CA TYR A 126 8.99 15.88 3.22
C TYR A 126 9.91 15.41 4.34
N ALA A 127 11.22 15.59 4.15
CA ALA A 127 12.19 15.30 5.19
C ALA A 127 13.35 16.29 5.25
N ASP A 128 13.68 16.72 6.46
CA ASP A 128 14.82 17.54 6.86
C ASP A 128 15.58 16.87 8.01
N ASP A 129 16.56 17.55 8.61
CA ASP A 129 17.43 17.06 9.69
C ASP A 129 16.66 16.47 10.91
N GLY A 130 16.12 15.27 10.71
CA GLY A 130 15.43 14.47 11.71
C GLY A 130 13.92 14.59 11.82
N ARG A 131 13.28 15.24 10.84
CA ARG A 131 11.81 15.32 10.78
C ARG A 131 11.30 14.71 9.50
N ILE A 132 10.15 14.05 9.61
CA ILE A 132 9.37 13.58 8.48
C ILE A 132 7.99 14.21 8.59
N ALA A 133 7.55 14.87 7.52
CA ALA A 133 6.19 15.34 7.39
C ALA A 133 5.54 14.66 6.20
N GLN A 134 4.34 14.13 6.41
CA GLN A 134 3.54 13.46 5.42
C GLN A 134 2.27 14.28 5.18
N CYS A 135 1.84 14.36 3.93
CA CYS A 135 0.60 15.03 3.55
C CYS A 135 -0.15 14.20 2.55
N LEU A 136 -1.39 13.82 2.89
CA LEU A 136 -2.30 13.12 2.00
C LEU A 136 -3.40 14.08 1.54
N THR A 137 -3.55 14.16 0.23
CA THR A 137 -4.65 14.87 -0.43
C THR A 137 -5.56 13.89 -1.15
N GLY A 138 -6.74 14.33 -1.59
CA GLY A 138 -7.73 13.51 -2.28
C GLY A 138 -9.04 13.32 -1.54
N SER A 139 -9.13 13.79 -0.30
CA SER A 139 -10.39 14.03 0.43
C SER A 139 -10.76 15.52 0.39
N ASP A 140 -11.98 15.85 0.85
CA ASP A 140 -12.47 17.24 0.93
C ASP A 140 -11.61 18.13 1.86
N VAL A 141 -10.82 17.52 2.74
CA VAL A 141 -9.92 18.21 3.67
C VAL A 141 -8.53 17.58 3.57
N PRO A 142 -7.53 18.26 2.98
CA PRO A 142 -6.17 17.74 2.97
C PRO A 142 -5.70 17.52 4.41
N THR A 143 -5.05 16.38 4.64
CA THR A 143 -4.55 16.06 5.96
C THR A 143 -3.04 15.91 5.94
N ALA A 144 -2.39 16.59 6.88
CA ALA A 144 -0.96 16.48 7.12
C ALA A 144 -0.71 15.87 8.51
N GLY A 145 0.27 14.98 8.58
CA GLY A 145 0.83 14.46 9.82
C GLY A 145 2.32 14.74 9.84
N THR A 146 2.87 15.01 11.03
CA THR A 146 4.31 15.19 11.22
C THR A 146 4.79 14.22 12.28
N SER A 147 5.84 13.48 11.97
CA SER A 147 6.57 12.64 12.92
C SER A 147 7.98 13.21 13.13
N THR A 148 8.49 13.07 14.35
CA THR A 148 9.89 13.39 14.68
C THR A 148 10.59 12.09 14.97
N THR A 149 11.60 11.75 14.17
CA THR A 149 12.23 10.42 14.19
C THR A 149 13.64 10.44 14.76
N GLY A 150 14.28 11.61 14.90
CA GLY A 150 15.67 11.71 15.37
C GLY A 150 16.63 11.71 14.18
N ALA A 151 17.74 10.97 14.18
CA ALA A 151 18.60 10.95 12.99
C ALA A 151 17.91 10.20 11.83
N LEU A 152 18.12 10.65 10.59
CA LEU A 152 17.71 9.95 9.36
C LEU A 152 18.96 9.41 8.66
N PRO A 153 19.54 8.29 9.15
CA PRO A 153 20.78 7.75 8.61
C PRO A 153 20.58 7.21 7.19
N ALA A 154 21.53 7.48 6.30
CA ALA A 154 21.54 6.79 5.01
C ALA A 154 21.69 5.27 5.21
N PRO A 155 21.11 4.44 4.32
CA PRO A 155 21.29 2.99 4.35
C PRO A 155 22.76 2.58 4.36
N ALA A 156 23.08 1.53 5.13
CA ALA A 156 24.45 1.09 5.36
C ALA A 156 25.11 0.50 4.10
N GLY A 157 24.31 0.00 3.16
CA GLY A 157 24.73 -0.70 1.96
C GLY A 157 23.88 -0.34 0.73
N PRO A 158 24.35 -0.72 -0.47
CA PRO A 158 23.70 -0.38 -1.74
C PRO A 158 22.35 -1.10 -1.94
N ASP A 159 22.14 -2.24 -1.28
CA ASP A 159 20.92 -3.05 -1.31
C ASP A 159 20.14 -3.02 0.02
N ASP A 160 20.53 -2.13 0.93
CA ASP A 160 19.89 -1.98 2.25
C ASP A 160 18.70 -1.02 2.21
N VAL A 161 17.87 -1.12 3.24
CA VAL A 161 16.70 -0.26 3.48
C VAL A 161 16.72 0.22 4.93
N GLU A 162 16.32 1.47 5.16
CA GLU A 162 16.16 2.06 6.49
C GLU A 162 14.73 2.56 6.65
N VAL A 163 14.02 2.09 7.68
CA VAL A 163 12.65 2.52 7.98
C VAL A 163 12.71 3.61 9.04
N TYR A 164 12.16 4.79 8.70
CA TYR A 164 12.17 5.95 9.60
C TYR A 164 10.83 6.18 10.28
N ASP A 165 9.73 5.92 9.58
CA ASP A 165 8.38 6.08 10.10
C ASP A 165 7.52 4.92 9.61
N ALA A 166 6.80 4.28 10.52
CA ALA A 166 5.89 3.18 10.21
C ALA A 166 4.77 3.15 11.24
N GLY A 167 3.52 3.31 10.81
CA GLY A 167 2.39 3.26 11.72
C GLY A 167 1.06 3.71 11.15
N ALA A 168 0.00 3.41 11.89
CA ALA A 168 -1.34 3.89 11.61
C ALA A 168 -1.49 5.35 12.07
N GLN A 169 -2.06 6.17 11.21
CA GLN A 169 -2.44 7.54 11.51
C GLN A 169 -3.85 7.83 11.02
N ALA A 170 -4.62 8.54 11.83
CA ALA A 170 -5.89 9.09 11.40
C ALA A 170 -5.62 10.33 10.54
N TRP A 171 -5.68 10.16 9.22
CA TRP A 171 -5.55 11.26 8.27
C TRP A 171 -6.94 11.78 7.88
N GLY A 172 -7.48 12.67 8.70
CA GLY A 172 -8.70 13.43 8.42
C GLY A 172 -9.81 13.16 9.42
N ALA A 173 -10.84 14.01 9.39
CA ALA A 173 -12.00 13.86 10.25
C ALA A 173 -13.00 12.86 9.64
N GLY A 174 -12.81 11.56 9.93
CA GLY A 174 -13.80 10.52 9.65
C GLY A 174 -13.59 9.70 8.38
N ASP A 175 -12.48 9.89 7.66
CA ASP A 175 -12.15 9.12 6.46
C ASP A 175 -11.63 7.71 6.79
N GLY A 176 -11.14 7.50 8.02
CA GLY A 176 -10.56 6.24 8.49
C GLY A 176 -9.08 6.41 8.80
N GLU A 177 -8.46 5.34 9.28
CA GLU A 177 -7.01 5.30 9.48
C GLU A 177 -6.32 4.85 8.20
N VAL A 178 -5.10 5.32 8.01
CA VAL A 178 -4.17 4.81 7.01
C VAL A 178 -2.90 4.40 7.72
N VAL A 179 -2.25 3.36 7.22
CA VAL A 179 -0.90 3.01 7.62
C VAL A 179 0.04 3.52 6.55
N SER A 180 1.13 4.18 6.95
CA SER A 180 2.23 4.51 6.06
C SER A 180 3.54 3.96 6.57
N VAL A 181 4.47 3.72 5.63
CA VAL A 181 5.85 3.33 5.86
C VAL A 181 6.72 4.25 5.01
N VAL A 182 7.63 4.96 5.65
CA VAL A 182 8.57 5.91 5.01
C VAL A 182 9.99 5.55 5.41
N GLY A 183 10.89 5.58 4.43
CA GLY A 183 12.29 5.25 4.67
C GLY A 183 13.23 5.65 3.54
N ALA A 184 14.46 5.19 3.63
CA ALA A 184 15.48 5.33 2.58
C ALA A 184 15.93 3.97 2.05
N VAL A 185 16.46 3.99 0.83
CA VAL A 185 17.00 2.80 0.13
C VAL A 185 18.41 3.07 -0.38
N GLY A 186 19.21 2.00 -0.44
CA GLY A 186 20.52 2.01 -1.10
C GLY A 186 20.41 2.27 -2.60
N ASP A 187 21.54 2.62 -3.22
CA ASP A 187 21.60 3.06 -4.63
C ASP A 187 21.41 1.94 -5.66
N ALA A 188 21.49 0.67 -5.25
CA ALA A 188 21.22 -0.48 -6.11
C ALA A 188 19.75 -0.95 -6.05
N VAL A 189 18.93 -0.37 -5.17
CA VAL A 189 17.52 -0.72 -5.03
C VAL A 189 16.71 -0.13 -6.18
N THR A 190 15.96 -1.00 -6.87
CA THR A 190 15.12 -0.64 -8.02
C THR A 190 13.63 -0.75 -7.73
N GLU A 191 13.24 -1.57 -6.75
CA GLU A 191 11.85 -1.75 -6.35
C GLU A 191 11.78 -2.10 -4.85
N VAL A 192 10.72 -1.64 -4.20
CA VAL A 192 10.37 -1.97 -2.83
C VAL A 192 8.89 -2.33 -2.78
N SER A 193 8.54 -3.42 -2.09
CA SER A 193 7.15 -3.74 -1.75
C SER A 193 7.01 -4.02 -0.26
N VAL A 194 5.90 -3.59 0.33
CA VAL A 194 5.59 -3.79 1.74
C VAL A 194 4.41 -4.75 1.86
N GLU A 195 4.56 -5.81 2.63
CA GLU A 195 3.45 -6.68 3.04
C GLU A 195 2.99 -6.28 4.44
N ASN A 196 1.68 -6.18 4.65
CA ASN A 196 1.11 -5.94 5.98
C ASN A 196 0.67 -7.24 6.66
N GLU A 197 0.38 -7.21 7.96
CA GLU A 197 -0.03 -8.41 8.72
C GLU A 197 -1.32 -9.07 8.20
N ALA A 198 -2.11 -8.38 7.37
CA ALA A 198 -3.31 -8.91 6.71
C ALA A 198 -3.02 -9.57 5.35
N GLY A 199 -1.75 -9.62 4.90
CA GLY A 199 -1.31 -10.19 3.63
C GLY A 199 -1.54 -9.29 2.41
N LEU A 200 -1.79 -7.99 2.62
CA LEU A 200 -1.83 -7.01 1.54
C LEU A 200 -0.40 -6.63 1.16
N VAL A 201 -0.05 -6.83 -0.11
CA VAL A 201 1.21 -6.37 -0.69
C VAL A 201 0.99 -5.03 -1.38
N VAL A 202 1.78 -4.03 -1.00
CA VAL A 202 1.74 -2.66 -1.52
C VAL A 202 3.08 -2.35 -2.16
N GLU A 203 3.09 -1.99 -3.44
CA GLU A 203 4.31 -1.52 -4.12
C GLU A 203 4.63 -0.12 -3.58
N ALA A 204 5.85 0.11 -3.10
CA ALA A 204 6.28 1.42 -2.65
C ALA A 204 6.67 2.29 -3.84
N THR A 205 6.48 3.61 -3.70
CA THR A 205 7.15 4.56 -4.59
C THR A 205 8.59 4.71 -4.12
N VAL A 206 9.54 4.46 -5.02
CA VAL A 206 10.98 4.73 -4.79
C VAL A 206 11.38 5.95 -5.61
N GLN A 207 11.89 6.99 -4.94
CA GLN A 207 12.29 8.24 -5.57
C GLN A 207 13.45 8.87 -4.79
N ASP A 208 14.49 9.31 -5.51
CA ASP A 208 15.62 10.08 -4.95
C ASP A 208 16.29 9.45 -3.69
N GLY A 209 16.36 8.12 -3.64
CA GLY A 209 16.92 7.36 -2.51
C GLY A 209 15.97 7.18 -1.32
N TRP A 210 14.70 7.56 -1.49
CA TRP A 210 13.62 7.41 -0.52
C TRP A 210 12.57 6.42 -1.02
N PHE A 211 11.82 5.84 -0.08
CA PHE A 211 10.63 5.10 -0.42
C PHE A 211 9.45 5.45 0.49
N THR A 212 8.24 5.27 -0.04
CA THR A 212 7.00 5.32 0.74
C THR A 212 5.97 4.31 0.26
N ALA A 213 5.26 3.69 1.18
CA ALA A 213 4.08 2.87 0.92
C ALA A 213 2.99 3.23 1.93
N TRP A 214 1.72 3.21 1.52
CA TRP A 214 0.61 3.39 2.44
C TRP A 214 -0.65 2.67 1.97
N TRP A 215 -1.50 2.33 2.92
CA TRP A 215 -2.79 1.67 2.67
C TRP A 215 -3.87 2.11 3.67
N PRO A 216 -5.15 2.09 3.26
CA PRO A 216 -6.27 2.25 4.17
C PRO A 216 -6.36 1.11 5.19
N GLY A 217 -6.74 1.46 6.42
CA GLY A 217 -6.94 0.54 7.53
C GLY A 217 -5.88 0.68 8.61
N THR A 218 -5.77 -0.36 9.44
CA THR A 218 -4.96 -0.34 10.67
C THR A 218 -3.97 -1.49 10.75
N SER A 219 -3.96 -2.38 9.75
CA SER A 219 -3.03 -3.52 9.73
C SER A 219 -1.61 -2.98 9.57
N PRO A 220 -0.72 -3.18 10.54
CA PRO A 220 0.64 -2.66 10.45
C PRO A 220 1.44 -3.39 9.38
N ALA A 221 2.57 -2.77 8.98
CA ALA A 221 3.55 -3.40 8.11
C ALA A 221 4.13 -4.64 8.80
N ASP A 222 4.36 -5.70 8.04
CA ASP A 222 4.97 -6.96 8.50
C ASP A 222 6.38 -7.09 7.91
N SER A 223 6.49 -7.03 6.58
CA SER A 223 7.76 -7.21 5.90
C SER A 223 7.96 -6.25 4.72
N ILE A 224 9.24 -6.02 4.38
CA ILE A 224 9.68 -5.23 3.24
C ILE A 224 10.49 -6.13 2.33
N THR A 225 10.08 -6.25 1.08
CA THR A 225 10.88 -6.87 0.02
C THR A 225 11.57 -5.79 -0.79
N VAL A 226 12.88 -5.95 -0.94
CA VAL A 226 13.76 -5.06 -1.70
C VAL A 226 14.29 -5.84 -2.91
N VAL A 227 14.22 -5.22 -4.08
CA VAL A 227 14.73 -5.79 -5.34
C VAL A 227 15.88 -4.94 -5.85
N THR A 228 16.94 -5.61 -6.26
CA THR A 228 18.05 -5.04 -7.04
C THR A 228 18.21 -5.80 -8.36
N ASP A 229 19.15 -5.38 -9.20
CA ASP A 229 19.50 -6.11 -10.43
C ASP A 229 19.99 -7.55 -10.18
N SER A 230 20.43 -7.86 -8.96
CA SER A 230 21.11 -9.12 -8.64
C SER A 230 20.50 -9.92 -7.49
N THR A 231 19.67 -9.28 -6.66
CA THR A 231 19.16 -9.86 -5.42
C THR A 231 17.69 -9.47 -5.19
N VAL A 232 16.99 -10.35 -4.49
CA VAL A 232 15.71 -10.05 -3.85
C VAL A 232 15.87 -10.42 -2.38
N VAL A 233 15.68 -9.45 -1.50
CA VAL A 233 15.83 -9.61 -0.05
C VAL A 233 14.52 -9.25 0.62
N THR A 234 14.16 -9.94 1.69
CA THR A 234 13.00 -9.59 2.52
C THR A 234 13.46 -9.40 3.96
N VAL A 235 13.08 -8.28 4.55
CA VAL A 235 13.41 -7.88 5.92
C VAL A 235 12.14 -7.53 6.69
N PRO A 236 12.13 -7.61 8.03
CA PRO A 236 11.01 -7.12 8.83
C PRO A 236 10.76 -5.62 8.62
N ALA A 237 9.50 -5.20 8.64
CA ALA A 237 9.10 -3.80 8.55
C ALA A 237 9.15 -3.10 9.92
N GLU A 238 10.26 -3.20 10.62
CA GLU A 238 10.47 -2.54 11.92
C GLU A 238 11.17 -1.19 11.74
N GLN A 239 10.87 -0.21 12.59
CA GLN A 239 11.66 1.03 12.62
C GLN A 239 13.07 0.71 13.09
N THR A 240 14.09 1.12 12.31
CA THR A 240 15.48 0.95 12.74
C THR A 240 15.75 1.94 13.86
N THR A 241 15.65 1.50 15.11
CA THR A 241 15.98 2.34 16.25
C THR A 241 17.50 2.31 16.41
N MET A 242 18.20 3.39 16.08
CA MET A 242 19.62 3.53 16.42
C MET A 242 19.76 3.62 17.95
N GLU A 243 20.39 2.62 18.57
CA GLU A 243 20.95 2.72 19.94
C GLU A 243 22.10 3.73 20.03
#